data_AF-A0A7V7WVA0-F1
#
_entry.id   AF-A0A7V7WVA0-F1
#
_cell.length_a   1.000
_cell.length_b   1.000
_cell.length_c   1.000
_cell.angle_alpha   90.00
_cell.angle_beta   90.00
_cell.angle_gamma   90.00
#
_symmetry.space_group_name_H-M   'P 1'
#
loop_
_entity.id
_entity.type
_entity.pdbx_description
1 polymer ?
#
loop_
_entity_poly.entity_id
_entity_poly.type
_entity_poly.pdbx_seq_one_letter_code
_entity_poly.pdbx_strand_id
1 'polypeptide(L)'
;ELHAAAAAVAALTCATLDIGGCRVQLGAAVVRELLAHATLYAPLVVAPADGDCDEATFLGCVQAELDALGVRARLVCGRRGALCHCGAQLAGFSLMLDGLSAADSLHVQEHGIGGHRRLGCGVFVPHRSAAAVAA
;
A
#
# COMPACT_ATOMS: atom_id res chain seq x y z
N GLU A 1 12.23 -1.62 11.64
CA GLU A 1 10.93 -0.96 11.91
C GLU A 1 9.71 -1.86 11.68
N LEU A 2 9.62 -2.62 10.59
CA LEU A 2 8.47 -3.48 10.25
C LEU A 2 8.07 -4.47 11.38
N HIS A 3 9.03 -5.16 11.99
CA HIS A 3 8.79 -6.09 13.11
C HIS A 3 8.24 -5.41 14.37
N ALA A 4 8.66 -4.18 14.66
CA ALA A 4 8.16 -3.43 15.82
C ALA A 4 6.72 -2.96 15.60
N ALA A 5 6.38 -2.56 14.37
CA ALA A 5 5.01 -2.23 14.00
C ALA A 5 4.09 -3.46 14.10
N ALA A 6 4.54 -4.62 13.62
CA ALA A 6 3.78 -5.87 13.74
C ALA A 6 3.50 -6.25 15.21
N ALA A 7 4.50 -6.13 16.09
CA ALA A 7 4.32 -6.38 17.52
C ALA A 7 3.34 -5.39 18.18
N ALA A 8 3.42 -4.10 17.83
CA ALA A 8 2.49 -3.09 18.33
C ALA A 8 1.04 -3.37 17.89
N VAL A 9 0.84 -3.80 16.64
CA VAL A 9 -0.48 -4.20 16.13
C VAL A 9 -0.98 -5.48 16.80
N ALA A 10 -0.11 -6.46 17.02
CA ALA A 10 -0.49 -7.69 17.73
C ALA A 10 -0.97 -7.41 19.15
N ALA A 11 -0.37 -6.43 19.84
CA ALA A 11 -0.79 -6.00 21.17
C ALA A 11 -2.19 -5.36 21.22
N LEU A 12 -2.73 -4.93 20.07
CA LEU A 12 -4.10 -4.39 19.94
C LEU A 12 -5.16 -5.49 19.75
N THR A 13 -4.77 -6.75 19.67
CA THR A 13 -5.70 -7.88 19.55
C THR A 13 -6.74 -7.84 20.66
N CYS A 14 -8.03 -7.94 20.30
CA CYS A 14 -9.16 -7.87 21.24
C CYS A 14 -9.30 -6.55 22.03
N ALA A 15 -8.51 -5.51 21.69
CA ALA A 15 -8.65 -4.20 22.31
C ALA A 15 -9.94 -3.51 21.84
N THR A 16 -10.50 -2.66 22.71
CA THR A 16 -11.59 -1.76 22.33
C THR A 16 -11.02 -0.38 22.05
N LEU A 17 -11.24 0.13 20.84
CA LEU A 17 -10.88 1.48 20.43
C LEU A 17 -12.11 2.38 20.49
N ASP A 18 -11.89 3.65 20.83
CA ASP A 18 -12.89 4.71 20.65
C ASP A 18 -12.52 5.52 19.41
N ILE A 19 -13.36 5.45 18.38
CA ILE A 19 -13.17 6.12 17.10
C ILE A 19 -14.36 7.04 16.87
N GLY A 20 -14.18 8.33 17.10
CA GLY A 20 -15.24 9.33 16.91
C GLY A 20 -16.45 9.10 17.83
N GLY A 21 -16.25 8.59 19.05
CA GLY A 21 -17.33 8.24 19.98
C GLY A 21 -17.95 6.86 19.76
N CYS A 22 -17.52 6.15 18.71
CA CYS A 22 -17.93 4.77 18.45
C CYS A 22 -16.92 3.80 19.07
N ARG A 23 -17.41 2.91 19.93
CA ARG A 23 -16.61 1.80 20.47
C ARG A 23 -16.51 0.69 19.44
N VAL A 24 -15.28 0.39 19.02
CA VAL A 24 -14.96 -0.68 18.07
C VAL A 24 -14.10 -1.72 18.79
N GLN A 25 -14.60 -2.94 18.87
CA GLN A 25 -13.80 -4.06 19.38
C GLN A 25 -13.03 -4.70 18.22
N LEU A 26 -11.71 -4.76 18.37
CA LEU A 26 -10.85 -5.43 17.41
C LEU A 26 -10.94 -6.96 17.56
N GLY A 27 -10.86 -7.67 16.44
CA GLY A 27 -10.78 -9.13 16.43
C GLY A 27 -9.37 -9.64 16.75
N ALA A 28 -9.19 -10.95 16.56
CA ALA A 28 -7.87 -11.56 16.55
C ALA A 28 -7.03 -11.04 15.38
N ALA A 29 -5.79 -10.64 15.64
CA ALA A 29 -4.85 -10.35 14.57
C ALA A 29 -4.54 -11.64 13.78
N VAL A 30 -4.56 -11.54 12.45
CA VAL A 30 -4.23 -12.64 11.55
C VAL A 30 -2.97 -12.27 10.79
N VAL A 31 -1.89 -13.03 11.01
CA VAL A 31 -0.65 -12.89 10.26
C VAL A 31 -0.81 -13.65 8.95
N ARG A 32 -0.48 -12.99 7.84
CA ARG A 32 -0.42 -13.61 6.52
C ARG A 32 0.97 -13.39 5.96
N GLU A 33 1.55 -14.44 5.41
CA GLU A 33 2.82 -14.35 4.69
C GLU A 33 2.62 -13.52 3.42
N LEU A 34 3.65 -12.74 3.05
CA LEU A 34 3.68 -12.07 1.76
C LEU A 34 3.97 -13.10 0.68
N LEU A 35 3.08 -13.19 -0.30
CA LEU A 35 3.21 -14.12 -1.40
C LEU A 35 3.56 -13.34 -2.67
N ALA A 36 4.41 -13.92 -3.51
CA ALA A 36 4.74 -13.33 -4.79
C ALA A 36 3.54 -13.36 -5.74
N HIS A 37 3.22 -12.21 -6.32
CA HIS A 37 2.19 -12.05 -7.34
C HIS A 37 2.70 -11.17 -8.49
N ALA A 38 2.43 -11.60 -9.73
CA ALA A 38 2.80 -10.85 -10.93
C ALA A 38 2.07 -9.50 -11.04
N THR A 39 0.92 -9.38 -10.39
CA THR A 39 0.08 -8.18 -10.41
C THR A 39 -0.27 -7.75 -8.99
N LEU A 40 0.05 -6.50 -8.66
CA LEU A 40 -0.24 -5.86 -7.39
C LEU A 40 -1.06 -4.58 -7.60
N TYR A 41 -1.84 -4.20 -6.60
CA TYR A 41 -2.64 -2.98 -6.63
C TYR A 41 -2.59 -2.24 -5.31
N ALA A 42 -2.50 -0.92 -5.39
CA ALA A 42 -2.68 -0.02 -4.27
C ALA A 42 -3.89 0.89 -4.56
N PRO A 43 -4.87 0.98 -3.63
CA PRO A 43 -6.06 1.81 -3.82
C PRO A 43 -5.75 3.31 -3.80
N LEU A 44 -4.65 3.71 -3.17
CA LEU A 44 -4.16 5.07 -3.16
C LEU A 44 -2.65 5.08 -2.96
N VAL A 45 -1.92 5.74 -3.84
CA VAL A 45 -0.50 6.05 -3.70
C VAL A 45 -0.38 7.56 -3.72
N VAL A 46 0.18 8.12 -2.65
CA VAL A 46 0.43 9.55 -2.51
C VAL A 46 1.89 9.79 -2.91
N ALA A 47 2.12 10.60 -3.94
CA ALA A 47 3.46 10.94 -4.36
C ALA A 47 4.20 11.70 -3.25
N PRO A 48 5.54 11.60 -3.19
CA PRO A 48 6.35 12.25 -2.15
C PRO A 48 6.30 13.79 -2.18
N ALA A 49 5.81 14.41 -3.26
CA ALA A 49 5.47 15.83 -3.26
C ALA A 49 4.08 16.01 -2.64
N ASP A 50 4.03 16.48 -1.40
CA ASP A 50 2.77 16.82 -0.72
C ASP A 50 2.02 17.87 -1.55
N GLY A 51 0.92 17.45 -2.20
CA GLY A 51 0.08 18.36 -2.97
C GLY A 51 -0.63 17.72 -4.15
N ASP A 52 -1.34 18.56 -4.88
CA ASP A 52 -1.98 18.19 -6.14
C ASP A 52 -0.92 18.16 -7.25
N CYS A 53 -0.73 17.00 -7.86
CA CYS A 53 0.08 16.85 -9.07
C CYS A 53 -0.75 16.19 -10.19
N ASP A 54 -0.38 16.49 -11.43
CA ASP A 54 -0.95 15.81 -12.58
C ASP A 54 -0.48 14.36 -12.67
N GLU A 55 -1.17 13.57 -13.50
CA GLU A 55 -0.89 12.15 -13.66
C GLU A 55 0.53 11.87 -14.17
N ALA A 56 1.04 12.72 -15.07
CA ALA A 56 2.37 12.54 -15.66
C ALA A 56 3.48 12.73 -14.63
N THR A 57 3.38 13.78 -13.81
CA THR A 57 4.33 14.04 -12.72
C THR A 57 4.28 12.92 -11.68
N PHE A 58 3.07 12.49 -11.31
CA PHE A 58 2.87 11.38 -10.38
C PHE A 58 3.55 10.09 -10.88
N LEU A 59 3.30 9.69 -12.13
CA LEU A 59 3.89 8.49 -12.71
C LEU A 59 5.43 8.58 -12.79
N GLY A 60 5.97 9.77 -13.08
CA GLY A 60 7.41 10.00 -13.07
C GLY A 60 8.04 9.80 -11.68
N CYS A 61 7.40 10.32 -10.63
CA CYS A 61 7.85 10.12 -9.25
C CYS A 61 7.80 8.64 -8.84
N VAL A 62 6.70 7.95 -9.16
CA VAL A 62 6.54 6.52 -8.86
C VAL A 62 7.58 5.69 -9.62
N GLN A 63 7.83 5.97 -10.89
CA GLN A 63 8.85 5.26 -11.66
C GLN A 63 10.25 5.46 -11.06
N ALA A 64 10.59 6.69 -10.66
CA ALA A 64 11.87 6.95 -10.01
C ALA A 64 12.02 6.19 -8.68
N GLU A 65 10.94 6.05 -7.91
CA GLU A 65 10.94 5.28 -6.68
C GLU A 65 11.09 3.77 -6.94
N LEU A 66 10.41 3.24 -7.95
CA LEU A 66 10.59 1.85 -8.40
C LEU A 66 12.03 1.58 -8.85
N ASP A 67 12.61 2.50 -9.62
CA ASP A 67 14.00 2.39 -10.09
C ASP A 67 14.99 2.41 -8.91
N ALA A 68 14.74 3.26 -7.91
CA ALA A 68 15.54 3.31 -6.68
C ALA A 68 15.41 2.03 -5.83
N LEU A 69 14.26 1.37 -5.86
CA LEU A 69 14.04 0.05 -5.26
C LEU A 69 14.61 -1.09 -6.13
N GLY A 70 15.06 -0.82 -7.35
CA GLY A 70 15.54 -1.82 -8.29
C GLY A 70 14.42 -2.72 -8.85
N VAL A 71 13.16 -2.28 -8.74
CA VAL A 71 11.98 -3.04 -9.13
C VAL A 71 11.61 -2.75 -10.58
N ARG A 72 11.28 -3.80 -11.34
CA ARG A 72 10.73 -3.67 -12.70
C ARG A 72 9.27 -4.07 -12.74
N ALA A 73 8.42 -3.15 -13.20
CA ALA A 73 7.00 -3.38 -13.38
C ALA A 73 6.43 -2.49 -14.49
N ARG A 74 5.29 -2.91 -15.05
CA ARG A 74 4.43 -2.05 -15.85
C ARG A 74 3.48 -1.31 -14.92
N LEU A 75 3.51 0.02 -15.00
CA LEU A 75 2.60 0.89 -14.27
C LEU A 75 1.27 1.04 -15.02
N VAL A 76 0.17 0.87 -14.32
CA VAL A 76 -1.18 1.21 -14.82
C VAL A 76 -1.81 2.16 -13.82
N CYS A 77 -1.86 3.44 -14.18
CA CYS A 77 -2.52 4.47 -13.39
C CYS A 77 -4.04 4.26 -13.41
N GLY A 78 -4.65 4.31 -12.24
CA GLY A 78 -6.08 4.17 -12.07
C GLY A 78 -6.77 5.49 -11.76
N ARG A 79 -7.88 5.37 -11.03
CA ARG A 79 -8.66 6.52 -10.57
C ARG A 79 -7.85 7.40 -9.63
N ARG A 80 -7.98 8.71 -9.80
CA ARG A 80 -7.53 9.73 -8.85
C ARG A 80 -8.35 9.70 -7.56
N GLY A 81 -7.67 9.82 -6.42
CA GLY A 81 -8.27 9.77 -5.09
C GLY A 81 -7.63 10.76 -4.13
N ALA A 82 -8.25 10.92 -2.97
CA ALA A 82 -7.69 11.72 -1.89
C ALA A 82 -8.10 11.18 -0.51
N LEU A 83 -7.27 11.44 0.49
CA LEU A 83 -7.53 11.13 1.89
C LEU A 83 -7.33 12.40 2.72
N CYS A 84 -8.25 12.70 3.63
CA CYS A 84 -8.07 13.79 4.58
C CYS A 84 -7.41 13.27 5.86
N HIS A 85 -6.32 13.92 6.28
CA HIS A 85 -5.63 13.61 7.53
C HIS A 85 -5.23 14.90 8.25
N CYS A 86 -5.65 15.07 9.51
CA CYS A 86 -5.37 16.24 10.34
C CYS A 86 -5.64 17.60 9.65
N GLY A 87 -6.68 17.66 8.81
CA GLY A 87 -7.05 18.86 8.05
C GLY A 87 -6.28 19.09 6.74
N ALA A 88 -5.28 18.27 6.43
CA ALA A 88 -4.59 18.26 5.14
C ALA A 88 -5.20 17.23 4.18
N GLN A 89 -5.28 17.58 2.89
CA GLN A 89 -5.72 16.67 1.85
C GLN A 89 -4.51 16.02 1.17
N LEU A 90 -4.40 14.70 1.31
CA LEU A 90 -3.40 13.88 0.64
C LEU A 90 -4.00 13.40 -0.69
N ALA A 91 -3.51 13.94 -1.80
CA ALA A 91 -3.97 13.58 -3.14
C ALA A 91 -3.06 12.51 -3.76
N GLY A 92 -3.63 11.65 -4.59
CA GLY A 92 -2.88 10.60 -5.27
C GLY A 92 -3.72 9.82 -6.25
N PHE A 93 -3.18 8.70 -6.69
CA PHE A 93 -3.83 7.82 -7.66
C PHE A 93 -3.83 6.38 -7.15
N SER A 94 -4.86 5.64 -7.50
CA SER A 94 -4.77 4.18 -7.45
C SER A 94 -3.78 3.70 -8.50
N LEU A 95 -3.03 2.66 -8.17
CA LEU A 95 -1.95 2.19 -9.02
C LEU A 95 -1.93 0.67 -9.07
N MET A 96 -1.83 0.13 -10.28
CA MET A 96 -1.57 -1.28 -10.51
C MET A 96 -0.16 -1.45 -11.07
N LEU A 97 0.56 -2.42 -10.53
CA LEU A 97 1.83 -2.90 -11.04
C LEU A 97 1.61 -4.26 -11.65
N ASP A 98 2.07 -4.45 -12.88
CA ASP A 98 1.93 -5.71 -13.61
C ASP A 98 3.28 -6.19 -14.16
N GLY A 99 3.41 -7.50 -14.38
CA GLY A 99 4.63 -8.11 -14.89
C GLY A 99 5.78 -8.15 -13.87
N LEU A 100 5.47 -8.14 -12.58
CA LEU A 100 6.45 -8.26 -11.51
C LEU A 100 7.09 -9.65 -11.49
N SER A 101 8.40 -9.71 -11.29
CA SER A 101 9.06 -10.95 -10.88
C SER A 101 8.68 -11.32 -9.44
N ALA A 102 8.98 -12.55 -9.01
CA ALA A 102 8.69 -12.95 -7.64
C ALA A 102 9.44 -12.09 -6.60
N ALA A 103 10.71 -11.78 -6.88
CA ALA A 103 11.53 -10.93 -6.01
C ALA A 103 11.00 -9.50 -5.98
N ASP A 104 10.69 -8.93 -7.16
CA ASP A 104 10.15 -7.58 -7.28
C ASP A 104 8.80 -7.43 -6.55
N SER A 105 7.94 -8.43 -6.70
CA SER A 105 6.64 -8.47 -6.05
C SER A 105 6.74 -8.44 -4.53
N LEU A 106 7.64 -9.24 -3.96
CA LEU A 106 7.88 -9.24 -2.52
C LEU A 106 8.50 -7.91 -2.06
N HIS A 107 9.46 -7.38 -2.83
CA HIS A 107 10.12 -6.11 -2.50
C HIS A 107 9.12 -4.95 -2.40
N VAL A 108 8.19 -4.85 -3.36
CA VAL A 108 7.13 -3.84 -3.35
C VAL A 108 6.16 -4.06 -2.19
N GLN A 109 5.78 -5.30 -1.89
CA GLN A 109 4.87 -5.58 -0.78
C GLN A 109 5.50 -5.24 0.58
N GLU A 110 6.81 -5.42 0.74
CA GLU A 110 7.55 -5.11 1.96
C GLU A 110 7.74 -3.60 2.17
N HIS A 111 8.07 -2.87 1.09
CA HIS A 111 8.46 -1.46 1.18
C HIS A 111 7.30 -0.50 0.91
N GLY A 112 6.36 -0.89 0.05
CA GLY A 112 5.37 0.00 -0.55
C GLY A 112 6.00 1.01 -1.50
N ILE A 113 5.18 1.93 -2.01
CA ILE A 113 5.63 3.06 -2.84
C ILE A 113 4.93 4.32 -2.36
N GLY A 114 5.65 5.43 -2.29
CA GLY A 114 5.12 6.72 -1.90
C GLY A 114 5.00 6.92 -0.39
N GLY A 115 4.36 8.02 -0.03
CA GLY A 115 4.23 8.49 1.35
C GLY A 115 3.09 7.85 2.14
N HIS A 116 3.03 8.18 3.43
CA HIS A 116 1.87 7.92 4.29
C HIS A 116 1.42 6.45 4.41
N ARG A 117 2.37 5.49 4.40
CA ARG A 117 2.08 4.05 4.52
C ARG A 117 1.29 3.64 5.76
N ARG A 118 1.46 4.36 6.87
CA ARG A 118 0.68 4.15 8.10
C ARG A 118 -0.80 4.52 7.97
N LEU A 119 -1.17 5.28 6.94
CA LEU A 119 -2.56 5.61 6.58
C LEU A 119 -3.11 4.65 5.50
N GLY A 120 -2.37 3.60 5.13
CA GLY A 120 -2.74 2.67 4.06
C GLY A 120 -2.42 3.15 2.64
N CYS A 121 -1.76 4.30 2.50
CA CYS A 121 -1.31 4.79 1.20
C CYS A 121 -0.06 4.02 0.75
N GLY A 122 0.06 3.68 -0.53
CA GLY A 122 1.27 3.03 -1.03
C GLY A 122 1.41 1.55 -0.65
N VAL A 123 0.39 0.96 -0.02
CA VAL A 123 0.38 -0.45 0.38
C VAL A 123 -0.19 -1.28 -0.77
N PHE A 124 0.64 -2.13 -1.34
CA PHE A 124 0.28 -2.99 -2.47
C PHE A 124 -0.24 -4.33 -2.00
N VAL A 125 -1.40 -4.71 -2.52
CA VAL A 125 -2.03 -6.00 -2.26
C VAL A 125 -2.25 -6.78 -3.55
N PRO A 126 -2.34 -8.12 -3.50
CA PRO A 126 -2.58 -8.93 -4.69
C PRO A 126 -3.89 -8.54 -5.37
N HIS A 127 -3.82 -8.22 -6.67
CA HIS A 127 -4.99 -7.83 -7.46
C HIS A 127 -5.32 -8.93 -8.46
N ARG A 128 -6.23 -9.82 -8.04
CA ARG A 128 -6.87 -10.90 -8.81
C ARG A 128 -6.14 -11.32 -10.10
N SER A 129 -5.15 -12.19 -9.95
CA SER A 129 -4.99 -13.35 -10.83
C SER A 129 -5.28 -14.59 -9.99
N ALA A 130 -6.16 -15.46 -10.51
CA ALA A 130 -6.56 -16.70 -9.87
C ALA A 130 -5.42 -17.74 -9.90
N ALA A 131 -4.38 -17.53 -9.10
CA ALA A 131 -3.51 -18.64 -8.73
C ALA A 131 -4.23 -19.42 -7.63
N ALA A 132 -4.71 -20.60 -7.99
CA ALA A 132 -5.32 -21.53 -7.05
C ALA A 132 -4.39 -21.71 -5.84
N VAL A 133 -4.94 -21.52 -4.64
CA VAL A 133 -4.32 -21.99 -3.41
C VAL A 133 -4.39 -23.51 -3.48
N ALA A 134 -3.27 -24.17 -3.80
CA ALA A 134 -3.18 -25.60 -3.59
C ALA A 134 -3.32 -25.84 -2.08
N ALA A 135 -4.37 -26.58 -1.71
CA ALA A 135 -4.62 -27.07 -0.36
C ALA A 135 -3.63 -28.17 0.03
#